data_AF-A0A1Q9NYL5-F1
#
_entry.id   AF-A0A1Q9NYL5-F1
#
_cell.length_a   1.000
_cell.length_b   1.000
_cell.length_c   1.000
_cell.angle_alpha   90.00
_cell.angle_beta   90.00
_cell.angle_gamma   90.00
#
_symmetry.space_group_name_H-M   'P 1'
#
loop_
_entity.id
_entity.type
_entity.pdbx_description
1 polymer ?
#
loop_
_entity_poly.entity_id
_entity_poly.type
_entity_poly.pdbx_seq_one_letter_code
_entity_poly.pdbx_strand_id
1 'polypeptide(L)'
;MKRAILFVVFFLLLAEPISMANTRNSSIGIFLDSARTSPEGFANTVGGDVNTQSTTLALTLSRLVDHEVNSTLDILLYYQRSQNSDGGFGLNPTSNSTWDDTISAVQGLLELNLNGTQLSQWEISNYLNVTANQLLYTHSIVNNQTVITNNDLTIDLIIKWKEYIFSSILIGVIPPIPNVFLGSVLKSFQLANGSYSTFNLAVHSIKLLDLIAQQPKDVDLSSKFIRAYATTDGLFSSSLNGPPNLESTFQALDALDKLGRLQELDQKREIILKILDQQKSESGFSDINSDVVTIEDTWFAINILTILESLDELLRPDVLQTQGFVSVDFVSLIGSILLISLLLRRKVQ
;
A
#
# COMPACT_ATOMS: atom_id res chain seq x y z
N MET A 1 60.24 19.83 -14.90
CA MET A 1 59.05 19.43 -15.69
C MET A 1 58.67 17.94 -15.59
N LYS A 2 59.07 17.21 -14.52
CA LYS A 2 58.68 15.79 -14.29
C LYS A 2 57.87 15.54 -13.00
N ARG A 3 57.54 16.59 -12.24
CA ARG A 3 56.75 16.50 -10.99
C ARG A 3 55.27 16.81 -11.15
N ALA A 4 54.82 17.26 -12.33
CA ALA A 4 53.41 17.59 -12.58
C ALA A 4 52.58 16.41 -13.14
N ILE A 5 53.24 15.36 -13.66
CA ILE A 5 52.53 14.24 -14.33
C ILE A 5 52.06 13.18 -13.32
N LEU A 6 52.74 13.03 -12.18
CA LEU A 6 52.38 11.99 -11.20
C LEU A 6 51.18 12.37 -10.31
N PHE A 7 50.87 13.66 -10.19
CA PHE A 7 49.71 14.14 -9.41
C PHE A 7 48.39 14.03 -10.20
N VAL A 8 48.48 14.06 -11.53
CA VAL A 8 47.30 13.97 -12.42
C VAL A 8 46.84 12.51 -12.60
N VAL A 9 47.76 11.54 -12.56
CA VAL A 9 47.41 10.11 -12.69
C VAL A 9 46.76 9.56 -11.41
N PHE A 10 47.06 10.10 -10.23
CA PHE A 10 46.43 9.67 -8.98
C PHE A 10 44.99 10.19 -8.81
N PHE A 11 44.65 11.32 -9.44
CA PHE A 11 43.29 11.86 -9.44
C PHE A 11 42.40 11.31 -10.57
N LEU A 12 42.99 10.78 -11.64
CA LEU A 12 42.24 10.17 -12.76
C LEU A 12 41.86 8.70 -12.53
N LEU A 13 42.35 8.06 -11.47
CA LEU A 13 42.03 6.67 -11.10
C LEU A 13 41.03 6.55 -9.93
N LEU A 14 40.50 7.66 -9.42
CA LEU A 14 39.48 7.71 -8.36
C LEU A 14 38.24 8.50 -8.75
N ALA A 15 38.06 8.75 -10.06
CA ALA A 15 36.82 9.28 -10.61
C ALA A 15 36.13 8.19 -11.43
N GLU A 16 35.92 7.01 -10.83
CA GLU A 16 34.67 6.35 -11.17
C GLU A 16 33.56 7.28 -10.68
N PRO A 17 32.56 7.62 -11.51
CA PRO A 17 31.40 8.31 -10.98
C PRO A 17 30.93 7.46 -9.80
N ILE A 18 30.84 8.06 -8.61
CA ILE A 18 30.08 7.47 -7.53
C ILE A 18 28.68 7.33 -8.14
N SER A 19 28.38 6.15 -8.67
CA SER A 19 27.02 5.74 -8.97
C SER A 19 26.29 6.00 -7.66
N MET A 20 25.46 7.05 -7.63
CA MET A 20 24.64 7.30 -6.46
C MET A 20 23.86 6.01 -6.28
N ALA A 21 24.14 5.27 -5.22
CA ALA A 21 23.49 3.99 -4.98
C ALA A 21 21.98 4.22 -5.08
N ASN A 22 21.29 3.44 -5.91
CA ASN A 22 19.84 3.50 -6.01
C ASN A 22 19.28 3.43 -4.60
N THR A 23 18.38 4.34 -4.25
CA THR A 23 17.63 4.28 -2.99
C THR A 23 16.54 3.23 -3.10
N ARG A 24 16.05 2.73 -1.97
CA ARG A 24 14.86 1.88 -1.92
C ARG A 24 13.66 2.56 -2.60
N ASN A 25 13.53 3.87 -2.42
CA ASN A 25 12.50 4.67 -3.07
C ASN A 25 12.61 4.63 -4.61
N SER A 26 13.82 4.85 -5.15
CA SER A 26 14.03 4.78 -6.61
C SER A 26 13.81 3.38 -7.18
N SER A 27 14.09 2.31 -6.41
CA SER A 27 13.82 0.93 -6.84
C SER A 27 12.33 0.65 -7.01
N ILE A 28 11.49 1.26 -6.18
CA ILE A 28 10.03 1.21 -6.36
C ILE A 28 9.62 1.98 -7.63
N GLY A 29 10.25 3.12 -7.92
CA GLY A 29 10.03 3.84 -9.19
C GLY A 29 10.35 2.97 -10.42
N ILE A 30 11.50 2.30 -10.41
CA ILE A 30 11.91 1.35 -11.47
C ILE A 30 10.89 0.21 -11.61
N PHE A 31 10.40 -0.32 -10.49
CA PHE A 31 9.35 -1.34 -10.49
C PHE A 31 8.06 -0.84 -11.15
N LEU A 32 7.59 0.34 -10.75
CA LEU A 32 6.35 0.93 -11.28
C LEU A 32 6.47 1.17 -12.79
N ASP A 33 7.62 1.67 -13.24
CA ASP A 33 7.90 1.86 -14.67
C ASP A 33 7.92 0.52 -15.42
N SER A 34 8.44 -0.54 -14.80
CA SER A 34 8.48 -1.89 -15.38
C SER A 34 7.11 -2.58 -15.40
N ALA A 35 6.28 -2.34 -14.37
CA ALA A 35 4.91 -2.86 -14.28
C ALA A 35 3.95 -2.10 -15.21
N ARG A 36 4.35 -0.93 -15.69
CA ARG A 36 3.65 -0.17 -16.71
C ARG A 36 3.91 -0.74 -18.11
N THR A 37 3.13 -1.76 -18.47
CA THR A 37 3.28 -2.45 -19.76
C THR A 37 2.67 -1.67 -20.94
N SER A 38 1.89 -0.62 -20.67
CA SER A 38 1.21 0.23 -21.65
C SER A 38 1.12 1.68 -21.13
N PRO A 39 1.07 2.71 -22.01
CA PRO A 39 0.75 4.08 -21.59
C PRO A 39 -0.58 4.16 -20.81
N GLU A 40 -1.49 3.22 -21.06
CA GLU A 40 -2.85 3.18 -20.53
C GLU A 40 -2.96 2.81 -19.04
N GLY A 41 -1.95 2.16 -18.44
CA GLY A 41 -2.01 1.79 -17.03
C GLY A 41 -0.96 0.77 -16.60
N PHE A 42 -1.22 0.15 -15.44
CA PHE A 42 -0.28 -0.75 -14.77
C PHE A 42 -0.87 -2.14 -14.60
N ALA A 43 0.01 -3.15 -14.65
CA ALA A 43 -0.28 -4.52 -14.29
C ALA A 43 0.17 -4.83 -12.86
N ASN A 44 -0.44 -5.81 -12.20
CA ASN A 44 -0.05 -6.16 -10.82
C ASN A 44 1.38 -6.71 -10.73
N THR A 45 1.86 -7.34 -11.80
CA THR A 45 3.22 -7.86 -11.93
C THR A 45 3.82 -7.41 -13.25
N VAL A 46 5.16 -7.37 -13.33
CA VAL A 46 5.87 -7.04 -14.57
C VAL A 46 5.49 -8.03 -15.67
N GLY A 47 5.02 -7.49 -16.80
CA GLY A 47 4.56 -8.28 -17.94
C GLY A 47 3.14 -8.84 -17.82
N GLY A 48 2.42 -8.53 -16.74
CA GLY A 48 1.01 -8.90 -16.58
C GLY A 48 0.04 -8.01 -17.37
N ASP A 49 -1.25 -8.30 -17.21
CA ASP A 49 -2.32 -7.54 -17.86
C ASP A 49 -2.65 -6.25 -17.10
N VAL A 50 -2.76 -5.15 -17.85
CA VAL A 50 -3.19 -3.85 -17.31
C VAL A 50 -4.64 -3.93 -16.86
N ASN A 51 -4.90 -3.46 -15.64
CA ASN A 51 -6.24 -3.42 -15.07
C ASN A 51 -6.46 -2.20 -14.17
N THR A 52 -7.73 -1.88 -13.95
CA THR A 52 -8.22 -0.75 -13.15
C THR A 52 -7.70 -0.76 -11.71
N GLN A 53 -7.69 -1.92 -11.05
CA GLN A 53 -7.24 -2.06 -9.66
C GLN A 53 -5.72 -1.81 -9.53
N SER A 54 -4.91 -2.50 -10.33
CA SER A 54 -3.45 -2.36 -10.31
C SER A 54 -3.00 -0.95 -10.69
N THR A 55 -3.67 -0.35 -11.66
CA THR A 55 -3.44 1.06 -12.06
C THR A 55 -3.71 2.02 -10.91
N THR A 56 -4.80 1.81 -10.17
CA THR A 56 -5.15 2.64 -9.01
C THR A 56 -4.11 2.54 -7.89
N LEU A 57 -3.70 1.32 -7.56
CA LEU A 57 -2.67 1.08 -6.54
C LEU A 57 -1.33 1.69 -6.97
N ALA A 58 -0.95 1.57 -8.25
CA ALA A 58 0.26 2.15 -8.80
C ALA A 58 0.27 3.67 -8.72
N LEU A 59 -0.84 4.34 -9.03
CA LEU A 59 -0.97 5.80 -8.91
C LEU A 59 -0.82 6.25 -7.45
N THR A 60 -1.48 5.55 -6.53
CA THR A 60 -1.38 5.81 -5.09
C THR A 60 0.06 5.64 -4.60
N LEU A 61 0.71 4.54 -4.98
CA LEU A 61 2.11 4.27 -4.67
C LEU A 61 3.01 5.38 -5.21
N SER A 62 2.83 5.76 -6.48
CA SER A 62 3.63 6.79 -7.12
C SER A 62 3.56 8.10 -6.35
N ARG A 63 2.36 8.51 -5.90
CA ARG A 63 2.21 9.70 -5.04
C ARG A 63 2.92 9.54 -3.69
N LEU A 64 2.81 8.38 -3.04
CA LEU A 64 3.43 8.13 -1.74
C LEU A 64 4.96 8.13 -1.80
N VAL A 65 5.55 7.65 -2.90
CA VAL A 65 7.01 7.60 -3.10
C VAL A 65 7.56 8.78 -3.92
N ASP A 66 6.74 9.80 -4.21
CA ASP A 66 7.10 10.95 -5.05
C ASP A 66 7.70 10.54 -6.42
N HIS A 67 7.12 9.51 -7.03
CA HIS A 67 7.46 9.02 -8.36
C HIS A 67 6.55 9.66 -9.41
N GLU A 68 7.14 10.26 -10.44
CA GLU A 68 6.39 10.91 -11.51
C GLU A 68 5.76 9.89 -12.46
N VAL A 69 4.43 9.92 -12.58
CA VAL A 69 3.70 9.12 -13.57
C VAL A 69 3.52 9.91 -14.85
N ASN A 70 4.25 9.55 -15.90
CA ASN A 70 4.07 10.13 -17.23
C ASN A 70 2.70 9.76 -17.83
N SER A 71 2.25 10.45 -18.89
CA SER A 71 1.03 10.07 -19.65
C SER A 71 -0.24 9.88 -18.81
N THR A 72 -0.49 10.75 -17.83
CA THR A 72 -1.71 10.71 -16.99
C THR A 72 -2.99 10.85 -17.81
N LEU A 73 -2.94 11.51 -18.97
CA LEU A 73 -4.07 11.58 -19.91
C LEU A 73 -4.43 10.21 -20.50
N ASP A 74 -3.45 9.37 -20.84
CA ASP A 74 -3.71 8.04 -21.40
C ASP A 74 -4.37 7.12 -20.34
N ILE A 75 -3.96 7.28 -19.08
CA ILE A 75 -4.58 6.59 -17.94
C ILE A 75 -6.01 7.08 -17.71
N LEU A 76 -6.26 8.40 -17.81
CA LEU A 76 -7.60 8.95 -17.72
C LEU A 76 -8.52 8.42 -18.83
N LEU A 77 -8.01 8.35 -20.07
CA LEU A 77 -8.71 7.77 -21.22
C LEU A 77 -8.91 6.25 -21.06
N TYR A 78 -8.01 5.56 -20.37
CA TYR A 78 -8.20 4.17 -20.00
C TYR A 78 -9.39 4.01 -19.03
N TYR A 79 -9.42 4.76 -17.92
CA TYR A 79 -10.59 4.76 -17.02
C TYR A 79 -11.88 5.10 -17.76
N GLN A 80 -11.86 6.09 -18.65
CA GLN A 80 -13.03 6.46 -19.45
C GLN A 80 -13.53 5.31 -20.34
N ARG A 81 -12.63 4.52 -20.94
CA ARG A 81 -12.99 3.34 -21.73
C ARG A 81 -13.41 2.15 -20.87
N SER A 82 -12.93 2.06 -19.63
CA SER A 82 -13.32 1.05 -18.66
C SER A 82 -14.67 1.34 -17.98
N GLN A 83 -15.20 2.55 -18.13
CA GLN A 83 -16.52 2.90 -17.64
C GLN A 83 -17.63 2.39 -18.57
N ASN A 84 -18.64 1.74 -17.99
CA ASN A 84 -19.82 1.28 -18.72
C ASN A 84 -20.98 2.29 -18.59
N SER A 85 -22.03 2.09 -19.39
CA SER A 85 -23.20 2.98 -19.42
C SER A 85 -24.05 2.98 -18.15
N ASP A 86 -23.77 2.10 -17.19
CA ASP A 86 -24.40 2.10 -15.87
C ASP A 86 -23.69 3.02 -14.87
N GLY A 87 -22.58 3.66 -15.27
CA GLY A 87 -21.74 4.53 -14.45
C GLY A 87 -20.64 3.77 -13.67
N GLY A 88 -20.68 2.44 -13.69
CA GLY A 88 -19.66 1.59 -13.05
C GLY A 88 -18.47 1.34 -13.96
N PHE A 89 -17.44 0.71 -13.41
CA PHE A 89 -16.21 0.39 -14.13
C PHE A 89 -15.96 -1.10 -14.13
N GLY A 90 -15.43 -1.61 -15.25
CA GLY A 90 -14.89 -2.95 -15.33
C GLY A 90 -13.38 -2.98 -15.06
N LEU A 91 -12.86 -4.20 -14.87
CA LEU A 91 -11.44 -4.49 -14.71
C LEU A 91 -10.57 -3.92 -15.86
N ASN A 92 -11.15 -3.86 -17.06
CA ASN A 92 -10.56 -3.29 -18.27
C ASN A 92 -11.67 -2.81 -19.22
N PRO A 93 -11.35 -2.15 -20.35
CA PRO A 93 -12.32 -1.58 -21.30
C PRO A 93 -13.36 -2.53 -21.90
N THR A 94 -13.18 -3.84 -21.76
CA THR A 94 -14.08 -4.86 -22.32
C THR A 94 -14.88 -5.60 -21.26
N SER A 95 -14.66 -5.27 -19.98
CA SER A 95 -15.26 -5.96 -18.84
C SER A 95 -16.52 -5.25 -18.36
N ASN A 96 -17.49 -6.03 -17.89
CA ASN A 96 -18.68 -5.48 -17.24
C ASN A 96 -18.32 -4.78 -15.93
N SER A 97 -19.17 -3.85 -15.51
CA SER A 97 -19.00 -3.14 -14.25
C SER A 97 -19.05 -4.07 -13.05
N THR A 98 -18.06 -3.94 -12.16
CA THR A 98 -18.07 -4.62 -10.85
C THR A 98 -17.96 -3.61 -9.72
N TRP A 99 -18.33 -4.03 -8.51
CA TRP A 99 -18.19 -3.21 -7.31
C TRP A 99 -16.72 -2.84 -7.08
N ASP A 100 -15.83 -3.83 -7.04
CA ASP A 100 -14.42 -3.64 -6.67
C ASP A 100 -13.67 -2.78 -7.69
N ASP A 101 -13.94 -2.98 -8.99
CA ASP A 101 -13.36 -2.17 -10.06
C ASP A 101 -13.88 -0.72 -10.03
N THR A 102 -15.16 -0.52 -9.72
CA THR A 102 -15.75 0.82 -9.57
C THR A 102 -15.15 1.56 -8.38
N ILE A 103 -14.99 0.90 -7.23
CA ILE A 103 -14.36 1.48 -6.05
C ILE A 103 -12.90 1.84 -6.34
N SER A 104 -12.17 0.96 -7.02
CA SER A 104 -10.80 1.22 -7.47
C SER A 104 -10.74 2.43 -8.40
N ALA A 105 -11.62 2.49 -9.41
CA ALA A 105 -11.66 3.60 -10.34
C ALA A 105 -11.93 4.96 -9.67
N VAL A 106 -12.83 5.03 -8.68
CA VAL A 106 -13.06 6.26 -7.91
C VAL A 106 -11.76 6.77 -7.29
N GLN A 107 -10.99 5.88 -6.66
CA GLN A 107 -9.70 6.23 -6.04
C GLN A 107 -8.67 6.63 -7.11
N GLY A 108 -8.57 5.88 -8.21
CA GLY A 108 -7.62 6.17 -9.28
C GLY A 108 -7.87 7.52 -9.94
N LEU A 109 -9.14 7.88 -10.18
CA LEU A 109 -9.49 9.19 -10.74
C LEU A 109 -9.13 10.35 -9.81
N LEU A 110 -9.20 10.17 -8.49
CA LEU A 110 -8.74 11.17 -7.53
C LEU A 110 -7.22 11.34 -7.56
N GLU A 111 -6.47 10.24 -7.69
CA GLU A 111 -5.00 10.30 -7.82
C GLU A 111 -4.58 11.00 -9.13
N LEU A 112 -5.47 11.06 -10.13
CA LEU A 112 -5.33 11.90 -11.34
C LEU A 112 -5.79 13.35 -11.14
N ASN A 113 -6.01 13.78 -9.89
CA ASN A 113 -6.42 15.12 -9.50
C ASN A 113 -7.80 15.57 -10.02
N LEU A 114 -8.71 14.63 -10.29
CA LEU A 114 -10.10 15.00 -10.55
C LEU A 114 -10.77 15.42 -9.24
N ASN A 115 -11.43 16.58 -9.25
CA ASN A 115 -12.23 17.03 -8.11
C ASN A 115 -13.67 16.48 -8.18
N GLY A 116 -14.43 16.64 -7.09
CA GLY A 116 -15.82 16.16 -6.98
C GLY A 116 -16.75 16.65 -8.11
N THR A 117 -16.55 17.89 -8.61
CA THR A 117 -17.34 18.40 -9.74
C THR A 117 -17.03 17.65 -11.03
N GLN A 118 -15.75 17.37 -11.30
CA GLN A 118 -15.37 16.56 -12.45
C GLN A 118 -15.88 15.13 -12.31
N LEU A 119 -15.72 14.51 -11.13
CA LEU A 119 -16.21 13.15 -10.85
C LEU A 119 -17.73 13.02 -11.00
N SER A 120 -18.50 14.06 -10.70
CA SER A 120 -19.96 14.03 -10.88
C SER A 120 -20.38 13.80 -12.34
N GLN A 121 -19.54 14.18 -13.32
CA GLN A 121 -19.80 13.98 -14.74
C GLN A 121 -19.62 12.52 -15.19
N TRP A 122 -19.00 11.70 -14.35
CA TRP A 122 -18.80 10.27 -14.60
C TRP A 122 -20.01 9.46 -14.13
N GLU A 123 -21.06 10.06 -13.57
CA GLU A 123 -22.28 9.35 -13.16
C GLU A 123 -22.05 8.14 -12.21
N ILE A 124 -20.90 8.09 -11.52
CA ILE A 124 -20.49 6.95 -10.67
C ILE A 124 -21.49 6.71 -9.54
N SER A 125 -22.09 7.79 -9.03
CA SER A 125 -23.12 7.73 -8.01
C SER A 125 -24.33 6.91 -8.44
N ASN A 126 -24.64 6.82 -9.74
CA ASN A 126 -25.75 6.02 -10.24
C ASN A 126 -25.48 4.53 -9.98
N TYR A 127 -24.32 4.04 -10.43
CA TYR A 127 -23.90 2.67 -10.18
C TYR A 127 -23.80 2.37 -8.69
N LEU A 128 -23.07 3.20 -7.93
CA LEU A 128 -22.84 2.95 -6.51
C LEU A 128 -24.15 2.91 -5.73
N ASN A 129 -25.09 3.82 -5.98
CA ASN A 129 -26.36 3.82 -5.26
C ASN A 129 -27.24 2.63 -5.63
N VAL A 130 -27.34 2.27 -6.91
CA VAL A 130 -28.14 1.11 -7.36
C VAL A 130 -27.57 -0.17 -6.79
N THR A 131 -26.25 -0.38 -6.92
CA THR A 131 -25.57 -1.59 -6.49
C THR A 131 -25.53 -1.70 -4.96
N ALA A 132 -25.25 -0.60 -4.24
CA ALA A 132 -25.32 -0.58 -2.78
C ALA A 132 -26.73 -0.90 -2.28
N ASN A 133 -27.77 -0.35 -2.92
CA ASN A 133 -29.15 -0.63 -2.57
C ASN A 133 -29.48 -2.13 -2.73
N GLN A 134 -28.95 -2.80 -3.74
CA GLN A 134 -29.13 -4.24 -3.97
C GLN A 134 -28.32 -5.11 -3.00
N LEU A 135 -27.07 -4.73 -2.69
CA LEU A 135 -26.16 -5.54 -1.88
C LEU A 135 -26.40 -5.38 -0.39
N LEU A 136 -26.68 -4.16 0.08
CA LEU A 136 -26.67 -3.82 1.49
C LEU A 136 -28.06 -3.90 2.14
N TYR A 137 -29.13 -4.02 1.34
CA TYR A 137 -30.50 -3.96 1.83
C TYR A 137 -31.39 -5.07 1.28
N THR A 138 -32.43 -5.38 2.05
CA THR A 138 -33.59 -6.17 1.62
C THR A 138 -34.80 -5.23 1.53
N HIS A 139 -35.55 -5.38 0.44
CA HIS A 139 -36.82 -4.70 0.23
C HIS A 139 -37.97 -5.66 0.49
N SER A 140 -38.89 -5.28 1.38
CA SER A 140 -40.11 -6.03 1.63
C SER A 140 -41.34 -5.11 1.56
N ILE A 141 -42.52 -5.68 1.33
CA ILE A 141 -43.78 -4.94 1.38
C ILE A 141 -44.51 -5.34 2.65
N VAL A 142 -44.70 -4.38 3.55
CA VAL A 142 -45.45 -4.57 4.80
C VAL A 142 -46.55 -3.51 4.83
N ASN A 143 -47.82 -3.92 4.98
CA ASN A 143 -48.97 -3.01 5.00
C ASN A 143 -49.03 -2.03 3.82
N ASN A 144 -48.73 -2.51 2.61
CA ASN A 144 -48.71 -1.70 1.37
C ASN A 144 -47.65 -0.56 1.38
N GLN A 145 -46.62 -0.68 2.22
CA GLN A 145 -45.47 0.20 2.26
C GLN A 145 -44.20 -0.59 1.98
N THR A 146 -43.28 -0.02 1.19
CA THR A 146 -41.94 -0.57 1.02
C THR A 146 -41.14 -0.34 2.29
N VAL A 147 -40.73 -1.42 2.93
CA VAL A 147 -39.84 -1.42 4.08
C VAL A 147 -38.45 -1.83 3.59
N ILE A 148 -37.46 -0.98 3.87
CA ILE A 148 -36.05 -1.21 3.55
C ILE A 148 -35.36 -1.57 4.85
N THR A 149 -34.73 -2.74 4.90
CA THR A 149 -33.96 -3.20 6.07
C THR A 149 -32.54 -3.53 5.64
N ASN A 150 -31.57 -3.28 6.50
CA ASN A 150 -30.19 -3.72 6.25
C ASN A 150 -30.13 -5.24 6.15
N ASN A 151 -29.32 -5.73 5.21
CA ASN A 151 -28.92 -7.14 5.19
C ASN A 151 -28.06 -7.45 6.42
N ASP A 152 -28.05 -8.72 6.83
CA ASP A 152 -27.18 -9.20 7.90
C ASP A 152 -25.71 -8.92 7.52
N LEU A 153 -24.97 -8.26 8.42
CA LEU A 153 -23.62 -7.79 8.14
C LEU A 153 -22.61 -8.95 8.19
N THR A 154 -22.40 -9.59 7.04
CA THR A 154 -21.24 -10.46 6.79
C THR A 154 -19.96 -9.61 6.67
N ILE A 155 -18.79 -10.25 6.74
CA ILE A 155 -17.50 -9.55 6.57
C ILE A 155 -17.44 -8.84 5.21
N ASP A 156 -17.87 -9.49 4.14
CA ASP A 156 -17.96 -8.90 2.78
C ASP A 156 -18.84 -7.63 2.79
N LEU A 157 -20.01 -7.69 3.42
CA LEU A 157 -20.91 -6.54 3.47
C LEU A 157 -20.35 -5.40 4.35
N ILE A 158 -19.58 -5.71 5.40
CA ILE A 158 -18.89 -4.68 6.20
C ILE A 158 -17.83 -3.95 5.34
N ILE A 159 -17.07 -4.69 4.53
CA ILE A 159 -16.09 -4.13 3.61
C ILE A 159 -16.80 -3.22 2.59
N LYS A 160 -17.88 -3.70 1.97
CA LYS A 160 -18.67 -2.95 1.00
C LYS A 160 -19.33 -1.70 1.60
N TRP A 161 -19.79 -1.77 2.85
CA TRP A 161 -20.29 -0.60 3.57
C TRP A 161 -19.21 0.49 3.72
N LYS A 162 -18.01 0.09 4.14
CA LYS A 162 -16.86 1.00 4.27
C LYS A 162 -16.51 1.64 2.93
N GLU A 163 -16.43 0.85 1.87
CA GLU A 163 -16.12 1.32 0.52
C GLU A 163 -17.21 2.24 -0.04
N TYR A 164 -18.48 1.90 0.18
CA TYR A 164 -19.60 2.73 -0.25
C TYR A 164 -19.58 4.10 0.40
N ILE A 165 -19.42 4.16 1.73
CA ILE A 165 -19.37 5.42 2.48
C ILE A 165 -18.16 6.24 2.04
N PHE A 166 -16.98 5.62 1.99
CA PHE A 166 -15.75 6.30 1.60
C PHE A 166 -15.83 6.86 0.18
N SER A 167 -16.21 6.04 -0.80
CA SER A 167 -16.35 6.47 -2.20
C SER A 167 -17.43 7.53 -2.38
N SER A 168 -18.54 7.47 -1.63
CA SER A 168 -19.59 8.50 -1.68
C SER A 168 -19.07 9.86 -1.19
N ILE A 169 -18.31 9.87 -0.09
CA ILE A 169 -17.65 11.09 0.43
C ILE A 169 -16.71 11.66 -0.64
N LEU A 170 -15.90 10.80 -1.24
CA LEU A 170 -14.91 11.17 -2.26
C LEU A 170 -15.52 11.79 -3.52
N ILE A 171 -16.64 11.26 -4.01
CA ILE A 171 -17.36 11.83 -5.16
C ILE A 171 -18.27 13.01 -4.79
N GLY A 172 -18.28 13.41 -3.51
CA GLY A 172 -19.06 14.55 -3.02
C GLY A 172 -20.56 14.30 -2.95
N VAL A 173 -20.98 13.03 -2.82
CA VAL A 173 -22.39 12.63 -2.73
C VAL A 173 -22.69 12.14 -1.32
N ILE A 174 -23.75 12.66 -0.71
CA ILE A 174 -24.24 12.14 0.57
C ILE A 174 -24.92 10.81 0.29
N PRO A 175 -24.51 9.69 0.92
CA PRO A 175 -25.20 8.41 0.76
C PRO A 175 -26.70 8.59 1.07
N PRO A 176 -27.61 8.29 0.12
CA PRO A 176 -29.04 8.53 0.31
C PRO A 176 -29.69 7.64 1.37
N ILE A 177 -28.97 6.66 1.92
CA ILE A 177 -29.59 5.54 2.63
C ILE A 177 -29.28 5.58 4.15
N PRO A 178 -30.30 5.37 5.02
CA PRO A 178 -30.12 5.50 6.47
C PRO A 178 -29.13 4.49 7.05
N ASN A 179 -28.14 4.97 7.81
CA ASN A 179 -27.14 4.15 8.51
C ASN A 179 -27.48 3.95 10.01
N VAL A 180 -28.71 4.28 10.43
CA VAL A 180 -29.08 4.58 11.83
C VAL A 180 -28.78 3.43 12.80
N PHE A 181 -28.72 2.19 12.32
CA PHE A 181 -28.41 1.01 13.15
C PHE A 181 -27.02 0.40 12.92
N LEU A 182 -26.27 0.83 11.90
CA LEU A 182 -25.00 0.21 11.50
C LEU A 182 -24.00 0.14 12.66
N GLY A 183 -23.80 1.26 13.36
CA GLY A 183 -22.91 1.31 14.52
C GLY A 183 -23.34 0.40 15.67
N SER A 184 -24.65 0.25 15.91
CA SER A 184 -25.14 -0.64 16.97
C SER A 184 -24.90 -2.12 16.66
N VAL A 185 -25.07 -2.53 15.39
CA VAL A 185 -24.80 -3.90 14.94
C VAL A 185 -23.30 -4.19 14.99
N LEU A 186 -22.45 -3.28 14.50
CA LEU A 186 -21.00 -3.45 14.54
C LEU A 186 -20.46 -3.56 15.97
N LYS A 187 -20.97 -2.74 16.89
CA LYS A 187 -20.66 -2.86 18.33
C LYS A 187 -21.12 -4.19 18.90
N SER A 188 -22.22 -4.75 18.40
CA SER A 188 -22.75 -6.04 18.88
C SER A 188 -21.80 -7.22 18.61
N PHE A 189 -20.96 -7.13 17.57
CA PHE A 189 -19.96 -8.16 17.24
C PHE A 189 -18.86 -8.32 18.28
N GLN A 190 -18.60 -7.30 19.09
CA GLN A 190 -17.72 -7.43 20.24
C GLN A 190 -18.47 -8.14 21.37
N LEU A 191 -17.98 -9.31 21.76
CA LEU A 191 -18.50 -10.12 22.86
C LEU A 191 -18.19 -9.47 24.21
N ALA A 192 -18.81 -9.98 25.29
CA ALA A 192 -18.67 -9.40 26.64
C ALA A 192 -17.24 -9.46 27.21
N ASN A 193 -16.44 -10.44 26.79
CA ASN A 193 -15.01 -10.53 27.09
C ASN A 193 -14.12 -9.68 26.17
N GLY A 194 -14.75 -8.89 25.27
CA GLY A 194 -14.10 -8.01 24.32
C GLY A 194 -13.55 -8.67 23.06
N SER A 195 -13.70 -9.99 22.91
CA SER A 195 -13.27 -10.72 21.70
C SER A 195 -14.27 -10.59 20.56
N TYR A 196 -13.82 -10.93 19.36
CA TYR A 196 -14.64 -11.10 18.15
C TYR A 196 -14.59 -12.56 17.71
N SER A 197 -15.49 -12.96 16.81
CA SER A 197 -15.49 -14.33 16.27
C SER A 197 -14.28 -14.60 15.38
N THR A 198 -13.79 -13.59 14.65
CA THR A 198 -12.60 -13.68 13.79
C THR A 198 -11.80 -12.38 13.80
N PHE A 199 -10.53 -12.47 13.39
CA PHE A 199 -9.67 -11.32 13.16
C PHE A 199 -10.25 -10.35 12.14
N ASN A 200 -10.65 -10.86 10.96
CA ASN A 200 -11.22 -10.04 9.88
C ASN A 200 -12.48 -9.30 10.33
N LEU A 201 -13.36 -9.95 11.11
CA LEU A 201 -14.54 -9.28 11.65
C LEU A 201 -14.15 -8.13 12.57
N ALA A 202 -13.15 -8.33 13.44
CA ALA A 202 -12.67 -7.28 14.34
C ALA A 202 -12.14 -6.07 13.56
N VAL A 203 -11.12 -6.27 12.71
CA VAL A 203 -10.42 -5.17 12.04
C VAL A 203 -11.35 -4.40 11.10
N HIS A 204 -12.21 -5.07 10.33
CA HIS A 204 -13.14 -4.39 9.43
C HIS A 204 -14.28 -3.69 10.17
N SER A 205 -14.78 -4.28 11.27
CA SER A 205 -15.80 -3.60 12.09
C SER A 205 -15.27 -2.34 12.75
N ILE A 206 -14.04 -2.37 13.24
CA ILE A 206 -13.37 -1.22 13.87
C ILE A 206 -13.15 -0.12 12.85
N LYS A 207 -12.63 -0.45 11.65
CA LYS A 207 -12.43 0.53 10.57
C LYS A 207 -13.73 1.18 10.11
N LEU A 208 -14.81 0.39 10.01
CA LEU A 208 -16.12 0.95 9.66
C LEU A 208 -16.72 1.78 10.78
N LEU A 209 -16.56 1.38 12.05
CA LEU A 209 -16.97 2.17 13.20
C LEU A 209 -16.25 3.52 13.21
N ASP A 210 -14.94 3.54 13.01
CA ASP A 210 -14.15 4.77 12.94
C ASP A 210 -14.61 5.70 11.81
N LEU A 211 -14.84 5.14 10.61
CA LEU A 211 -15.37 5.89 9.46
C LEU A 211 -16.72 6.57 9.74
N ILE A 212 -17.56 5.97 10.58
CA ILE A 212 -18.84 6.56 11.03
C ILE A 212 -18.73 7.30 12.37
N ALA A 213 -17.51 7.68 12.77
CA ALA A 213 -17.18 8.40 14.00
C ALA A 213 -17.69 7.70 15.28
N GLN A 214 -17.56 6.38 15.33
CA GLN A 214 -17.89 5.54 16.48
C GLN A 214 -16.71 4.65 16.87
N GLN A 215 -16.80 4.08 18.08
CA GLN A 215 -15.79 3.18 18.64
C GLN A 215 -16.45 1.85 19.03
N PRO A 216 -15.69 0.74 19.15
CA PRO A 216 -16.20 -0.51 19.72
C PRO A 216 -16.68 -0.32 21.17
N LYS A 217 -17.34 -1.34 21.75
CA LYS A 217 -17.85 -1.26 23.13
C LYS A 217 -16.72 -1.06 24.14
N ASP A 218 -15.58 -1.73 23.91
CA ASP A 218 -14.39 -1.63 24.74
C ASP A 218 -13.15 -1.58 23.83
N VAL A 219 -12.55 -0.39 23.73
CA VAL A 219 -11.38 -0.11 22.88
C VAL A 219 -10.15 -0.90 23.32
N ASP A 220 -9.93 -1.03 24.63
CA ASP A 220 -8.74 -1.68 25.17
C ASP A 220 -8.79 -3.19 24.96
N LEU A 221 -9.97 -3.80 25.14
CA LEU A 221 -10.15 -5.22 24.85
C LEU A 221 -10.12 -5.51 23.34
N SER A 222 -10.67 -4.63 22.49
CA SER A 222 -10.53 -4.76 21.04
C SER A 222 -9.07 -4.72 20.60
N SER A 223 -8.28 -3.80 21.17
CA SER A 223 -6.85 -3.70 20.89
C SER A 223 -6.09 -4.95 21.33
N LYS A 224 -6.35 -5.45 22.56
CA LYS A 224 -5.78 -6.72 23.04
C LYS A 224 -6.14 -7.90 22.14
N PHE A 225 -7.39 -7.97 21.67
CA PHE A 225 -7.83 -9.01 20.75
C PHE A 225 -7.04 -8.98 19.44
N ILE A 226 -6.88 -7.82 18.80
CA ILE A 226 -6.09 -7.68 17.57
C ILE A 226 -4.64 -8.09 17.81
N ARG A 227 -4.01 -7.60 18.90
CA ARG A 227 -2.62 -7.93 19.25
C ARG A 227 -2.39 -9.42 19.51
N ALA A 228 -3.40 -10.18 19.90
CA ALA A 228 -3.27 -11.63 20.07
C ALA A 228 -2.98 -12.39 18.76
N TYR A 229 -3.19 -11.74 17.60
CA TYR A 229 -2.86 -12.28 16.27
C TYR A 229 -1.46 -11.86 15.78
N ALA A 230 -0.71 -11.11 16.58
CA ALA A 230 0.70 -10.85 16.31
C ALA A 230 1.51 -12.13 16.51
N THR A 231 2.43 -12.38 15.59
CA THR A 231 3.43 -13.44 15.66
C THR A 231 4.57 -13.03 16.60
N THR A 232 5.48 -13.95 16.93
CA THR A 232 6.69 -13.65 17.73
C THR A 232 7.54 -12.54 17.13
N ASP A 233 7.38 -12.35 15.82
CA ASP A 233 8.09 -11.44 14.95
C ASP A 233 7.42 -10.07 14.81
N GLY A 234 6.30 -9.84 15.52
CA GLY A 234 5.53 -8.60 15.52
C GLY A 234 4.56 -8.44 14.34
N LEU A 235 4.77 -9.16 13.24
CA LEU A 235 3.84 -9.19 12.09
C LEU A 235 2.54 -9.92 12.45
N PHE A 236 1.47 -9.69 11.69
CA PHE A 236 0.15 -10.27 12.00
C PHE A 236 -0.28 -11.34 11.00
N SER A 237 -1.10 -12.26 11.48
CA SER A 237 -1.82 -13.26 10.69
C SER A 237 -3.33 -13.10 10.86
N SER A 238 -4.12 -13.52 9.87
CA SER A 238 -5.58 -13.57 9.97
C SER A 238 -6.09 -14.74 10.84
N SER A 239 -5.19 -15.63 11.28
CA SER A 239 -5.48 -16.76 12.15
C SER A 239 -4.53 -16.81 13.33
N LEU A 240 -5.01 -17.29 14.48
CA LEU A 240 -4.18 -17.44 15.69
C LEU A 240 -3.05 -18.43 15.41
N ASN A 241 -1.81 -18.00 15.61
CA ASN A 241 -0.59 -18.76 15.30
C ASN A 241 -0.42 -19.13 13.81
N GLY A 242 -1.13 -18.46 12.91
CA GLY A 242 -0.94 -18.63 11.47
C GLY A 242 0.32 -17.93 10.95
N PRO A 243 0.70 -18.21 9.69
CA PRO A 243 1.79 -17.48 9.04
C PRO A 243 1.41 -16.00 8.90
N PRO A 244 2.34 -15.06 9.13
CA PRO A 244 2.10 -13.65 8.91
C PRO A 244 2.09 -13.31 7.42
N ASN A 245 1.37 -12.26 7.06
CA ASN A 245 1.41 -11.67 5.72
C ASN A 245 1.25 -10.14 5.78
N LEU A 246 1.54 -9.45 4.67
CA LEU A 246 1.48 -8.00 4.57
C LEU A 246 0.05 -7.48 4.75
N GLU A 247 -0.94 -8.10 4.12
CA GLU A 247 -2.34 -7.68 4.23
C GLU A 247 -2.81 -7.68 5.68
N SER A 248 -2.67 -8.80 6.40
CA SER A 248 -3.11 -8.93 7.80
C SER A 248 -2.34 -7.96 8.70
N THR A 249 -1.05 -7.76 8.44
CA THR A 249 -0.23 -6.77 9.14
C THR A 249 -0.76 -5.36 8.93
N PHE A 250 -1.05 -4.97 7.69
CA PHE A 250 -1.66 -3.69 7.38
C PHE A 250 -3.03 -3.53 8.05
N GLN A 251 -3.94 -4.50 7.93
CA GLN A 251 -5.27 -4.42 8.53
C GLN A 251 -5.22 -4.30 10.06
N ALA A 252 -4.30 -5.03 10.71
CA ALA A 252 -4.11 -4.94 12.16
C ALA A 252 -3.58 -3.56 12.59
N LEU A 253 -2.53 -3.06 11.93
CA LEU A 253 -1.92 -1.78 12.26
C LEU A 253 -2.88 -0.62 12.01
N ASP A 254 -3.60 -0.64 10.89
CA ASP A 254 -4.61 0.38 10.58
C ASP A 254 -5.75 0.35 11.62
N ALA A 255 -6.25 -0.82 11.99
CA ALA A 255 -7.26 -0.92 13.04
C ALA A 255 -6.75 -0.43 14.40
N LEU A 256 -5.50 -0.74 14.77
CA LEU A 256 -4.88 -0.26 16.00
C LEU A 256 -4.66 1.26 16.00
N ASP A 257 -4.31 1.83 14.85
CA ASP A 257 -4.22 3.28 14.63
C ASP A 257 -5.58 3.95 14.84
N LYS A 258 -6.66 3.43 14.24
CA LYS A 258 -8.02 3.97 14.42
C LYS A 258 -8.59 3.81 15.83
N LEU A 259 -8.08 2.86 16.61
CA LEU A 259 -8.36 2.76 18.04
C LEU A 259 -7.53 3.76 18.88
N GLY A 260 -6.54 4.45 18.30
CA GLY A 260 -5.55 5.24 19.03
C GLY A 260 -4.72 4.37 19.98
N ARG A 261 -4.35 3.17 19.53
CA ARG A 261 -3.64 2.13 20.30
C ARG A 261 -2.39 1.62 19.60
N LEU A 262 -1.97 2.24 18.49
CA LEU A 262 -0.76 1.87 17.76
C LEU A 262 0.50 1.94 18.65
N GLN A 263 0.57 2.90 19.59
CA GLN A 263 1.66 3.07 20.55
C GLN A 263 1.84 1.92 21.53
N GLU A 264 0.86 1.02 21.68
CA GLU A 264 0.96 -0.15 22.56
C GLU A 264 1.68 -1.34 21.89
N LEU A 265 2.15 -1.18 20.65
CA LEU A 265 3.00 -2.15 19.99
C LEU A 265 4.46 -1.88 20.34
N ASP A 266 5.07 -2.79 21.09
CA ASP A 266 6.49 -2.72 21.42
C ASP A 266 7.39 -3.03 20.22
N GLN A 267 6.92 -3.86 19.28
CA GLN A 267 7.72 -4.44 18.19
C GLN A 267 7.69 -3.64 16.87
N LYS A 268 7.41 -2.34 16.92
CA LYS A 268 7.28 -1.52 15.69
C LYS A 268 8.55 -1.55 14.84
N ARG A 269 9.72 -1.50 15.49
CA ARG A 269 11.01 -1.48 14.78
C ARG A 269 11.26 -2.79 14.04
N GLU A 270 10.94 -3.90 14.67
CA GLU A 270 11.06 -5.25 14.12
C GLU A 270 10.12 -5.43 12.92
N ILE A 271 8.89 -4.94 13.01
CA ILE A 271 7.95 -4.90 11.89
C ILE A 271 8.58 -4.12 10.73
N ILE A 272 9.02 -2.87 10.95
CA ILE A 272 9.65 -2.03 9.91
C ILE A 272 10.81 -2.76 9.23
N LEU A 273 11.72 -3.36 10.00
CA LEU A 273 12.85 -4.11 9.46
C LEU A 273 12.42 -5.28 8.58
N LYS A 274 11.41 -6.04 9.01
CA LYS A 274 10.88 -7.18 8.25
C LYS A 274 10.19 -6.77 6.96
N ILE A 275 9.45 -5.66 6.98
CA ILE A 275 8.86 -5.08 5.77
C ILE A 275 9.96 -4.67 4.80
N LEU A 276 10.98 -3.94 5.27
CA LEU A 276 12.11 -3.53 4.44
C LEU A 276 12.93 -4.70 3.88
N ASP A 277 12.96 -5.84 4.57
CA ASP A 277 13.61 -7.07 4.10
C ASP A 277 12.87 -7.74 2.93
N GLN A 278 11.57 -7.45 2.75
CA GLN A 278 10.80 -7.97 1.62
C GLN A 278 11.01 -7.21 0.31
N GLN A 279 11.69 -6.06 0.36
CA GLN A 279 12.00 -5.32 -0.85
C GLN A 279 13.04 -6.07 -1.70
N LYS A 280 12.78 -6.22 -2.99
CA LYS A 280 13.76 -6.78 -3.93
C LYS A 280 14.50 -5.64 -4.65
N SER A 281 15.77 -5.88 -4.98
CA SER A 281 16.63 -4.90 -5.67
C SER A 281 16.00 -4.42 -6.97
N GLU A 282 16.04 -3.10 -7.22
CA GLU A 282 15.42 -2.46 -8.40
C GLU A 282 13.94 -2.86 -8.59
N SER A 283 13.26 -3.16 -7.48
CA SER A 283 11.89 -3.65 -7.48
C SER A 283 11.05 -3.12 -6.32
N GLY A 284 9.80 -3.57 -6.26
CA GLY A 284 8.89 -3.38 -5.14
C GLY A 284 9.09 -4.40 -4.01
N PHE A 285 8.02 -4.67 -3.28
CA PHE A 285 8.00 -5.63 -2.17
C PHE A 285 7.26 -6.91 -2.57
N SER A 286 7.69 -8.04 -2.02
CA SER A 286 6.94 -9.29 -2.00
C SER A 286 6.21 -9.47 -0.66
N ASP A 287 5.21 -10.34 -0.61
CA ASP A 287 4.68 -10.80 0.68
C ASP A 287 5.72 -11.59 1.49
N ILE A 288 5.49 -11.74 2.80
CA ILE A 288 6.43 -12.32 3.79
C ILE A 288 6.92 -13.73 3.43
N ASN A 289 6.08 -14.53 2.77
CA ASN A 289 6.40 -15.91 2.38
C ASN A 289 6.41 -16.10 0.86
N SER A 290 6.64 -15.02 0.12
CA SER A 290 6.62 -14.99 -1.34
C SER A 290 7.91 -14.37 -1.88
N ASP A 291 8.34 -14.83 -3.05
CA ASP A 291 9.37 -14.15 -3.84
C ASP A 291 8.77 -13.35 -5.01
N VAL A 292 7.45 -13.45 -5.20
CA VAL A 292 6.75 -12.69 -6.23
C VAL A 292 6.54 -11.27 -5.74
N VAL A 293 7.05 -10.31 -6.50
CA VAL A 293 6.83 -8.88 -6.27
C VAL A 293 5.57 -8.46 -6.99
N THR A 294 4.65 -7.81 -6.27
CA THR A 294 3.40 -7.30 -6.83
C THR A 294 3.18 -5.84 -6.46
N ILE A 295 2.37 -5.13 -7.25
CA ILE A 295 1.92 -3.77 -6.91
C ILE A 295 1.13 -3.80 -5.61
N GLU A 296 0.29 -4.81 -5.42
CA GLU A 296 -0.52 -4.98 -4.21
C GLU A 296 0.32 -5.16 -2.94
N ASP A 297 1.31 -6.05 -2.94
CA ASP A 297 2.23 -6.25 -1.82
C ASP A 297 3.07 -5.00 -1.54
N THR A 298 3.53 -4.34 -2.60
CA THR A 298 4.22 -3.05 -2.50
C THR A 298 3.32 -2.00 -1.84
N TRP A 299 2.04 -1.95 -2.22
CA TRP A 299 1.06 -1.05 -1.61
C TRP A 299 0.86 -1.33 -0.13
N PHE A 300 0.72 -2.60 0.28
CA PHE A 300 0.61 -2.95 1.70
C PHE A 300 1.87 -2.57 2.48
N ALA A 301 3.06 -2.89 1.96
CA ALA A 301 4.34 -2.57 2.60
C ALA A 301 4.49 -1.05 2.83
N ILE A 302 4.22 -0.24 1.80
CA ILE A 302 4.31 1.22 1.89
C ILE A 302 3.29 1.80 2.87
N ASN A 303 2.06 1.29 2.89
CA ASN A 303 1.05 1.74 3.85
C ASN A 303 1.40 1.34 5.29
N ILE A 304 2.00 0.16 5.51
CA ILE A 304 2.53 -0.23 6.82
C ILE A 304 3.61 0.75 7.27
N LEU A 305 4.58 1.07 6.40
CA LEU A 305 5.62 2.05 6.72
C LEU A 305 5.04 3.44 6.98
N THR A 306 3.99 3.83 6.26
CA THR A 306 3.28 5.10 6.46
C THR A 306 2.60 5.16 7.83
N ILE A 307 1.83 4.13 8.21
CA ILE A 307 1.18 4.03 9.53
C ILE A 307 2.21 4.07 10.66
N LEU A 308 3.39 3.47 10.44
CA LEU A 308 4.49 3.45 11.40
C LEU A 308 5.42 4.67 11.29
N GLU A 309 5.05 5.70 10.52
CA GLU A 309 5.81 6.95 10.35
C GLU A 309 7.28 6.72 9.96
N SER A 310 7.54 5.72 9.11
CA SER A 310 8.87 5.23 8.75
C SER A 310 9.11 5.19 7.24
N LEU A 311 8.43 6.04 6.49
CA LEU A 311 8.56 6.12 5.03
C LEU A 311 9.94 6.68 4.62
N ASP A 312 10.58 7.47 5.47
CA ASP A 312 11.93 8.02 5.30
C ASP A 312 13.02 6.95 5.23
N GLU A 313 12.76 5.75 5.77
CA GLU A 313 13.63 4.58 5.63
C GLU A 313 13.85 4.20 4.14
N LEU A 314 12.94 4.59 3.24
CA LEU A 314 13.08 4.35 1.80
C LEU A 314 14.10 5.27 1.12
N LEU A 315 14.49 6.38 1.77
CA LEU A 315 15.56 7.26 1.27
C LEU A 315 16.95 6.65 1.45
N ARG A 316 17.04 5.57 2.23
CA ARG A 316 18.29 4.84 2.40
C ARG A 316 18.65 4.11 1.09
N PRO A 317 19.95 3.86 0.84
CA PRO A 317 20.38 3.02 -0.26
C PRO A 317 19.58 1.71 -0.27
N ASP A 318 19.11 1.35 -1.46
CA ASP A 318 18.66 0.00 -1.75
C ASP A 318 19.78 -0.95 -1.36
N VAL A 319 19.39 -2.09 -0.80
CA VAL A 319 20.27 -2.94 0.00
C VAL A 319 21.59 -3.16 -0.73
N LEU A 320 22.69 -2.99 0.01
CA LEU A 320 23.96 -3.66 -0.24
C LEU A 320 23.72 -5.19 -0.21
N GLN A 321 22.99 -5.74 -1.19
CA GLN A 321 23.30 -7.07 -1.69
C GLN A 321 24.57 -6.87 -2.50
N THR A 322 25.68 -6.68 -1.77
CA THR A 322 27.00 -6.91 -2.29
C THR A 322 26.96 -8.27 -2.97
N GLN A 323 26.87 -8.28 -4.30
CA GLN A 323 27.46 -9.35 -5.09
C GLN A 323 28.92 -9.43 -4.67
N GLY A 324 29.19 -10.25 -3.65
CA GLY A 324 30.47 -10.28 -2.95
C GLY A 324 30.74 -8.97 -2.21
N PHE A 325 31.02 -9.06 -0.91
CA PHE A 325 32.05 -8.18 -0.40
C PHE A 325 33.23 -8.29 -1.38
N VAL A 326 33.48 -7.28 -2.21
CA VAL A 326 34.86 -7.03 -2.58
C VAL A 326 35.49 -6.75 -1.24
N SER A 327 36.12 -7.76 -0.65
CA SER A 327 37.11 -7.55 0.39
C SER A 327 38.07 -6.57 -0.23
N VAL A 328 37.88 -5.27 0.02
CA VAL A 328 38.92 -4.29 -0.21
C VAL A 328 39.97 -4.73 0.77
N ASP A 329 40.91 -5.51 0.24
CA ASP A 329 41.98 -6.13 0.99
C ASP A 329 42.86 -4.97 1.46
N PHE A 330 42.48 -4.36 2.59
CA PHE A 330 43.09 -3.15 3.15
C PHE A 330 44.60 -3.33 3.33
N VAL A 331 45.06 -4.58 3.41
CA VAL A 331 46.46 -5.00 3.45
C VAL A 331 47.20 -4.64 2.15
N SER A 332 46.57 -4.75 0.98
CA SER A 332 47.19 -4.41 -0.31
C SER A 332 47.36 -2.90 -0.50
N LEU A 333 46.43 -2.09 -0.01
CA LEU A 333 46.48 -0.63 -0.07
C LEU A 333 47.52 -0.07 0.91
N ILE A 334 47.60 -0.60 2.13
CA ILE A 334 48.63 -0.22 3.10
C ILE A 334 50.02 -0.68 2.62
N GLY A 335 50.12 -1.88 2.04
CA GLY A 335 51.37 -2.41 1.49
C GLY A 335 51.93 -1.57 0.34
N SER A 336 51.08 -1.09 -0.57
CA SER A 336 51.50 -0.24 -1.68
C SER A 336 51.86 1.18 -1.23
N ILE A 337 51.19 1.75 -0.23
CA ILE A 337 51.56 3.04 0.39
C ILE A 337 52.90 2.93 1.15
N LEU A 338 53.15 1.83 1.85
CA LEU A 338 54.44 1.55 2.51
C LEU A 338 55.58 1.35 1.51
N LEU A 339 55.33 0.66 0.39
CA LEU A 339 56.33 0.46 -0.66
C LEU A 339 56.70 1.77 -1.35
N ILE A 340 55.72 2.63 -1.65
CA ILE A 340 55.92 3.95 -2.27
C ILE A 340 56.68 4.89 -1.32
N SER A 341 56.35 4.89 -0.03
CA SER A 341 57.06 5.71 0.97
C SER A 341 58.51 5.25 1.22
N LEU A 342 58.77 3.93 1.19
CA LEU A 342 60.14 3.38 1.24
C LEU A 342 60.97 3.70 -0.01
N LEU A 343 60.37 3.64 -1.20
CA LEU A 343 61.03 3.98 -2.47
C LEU A 343 61.32 5.48 -2.59
N LEU A 344 60.48 6.34 -2.01
CA LEU A 344 60.71 7.79 -1.96
C LEU A 344 61.79 8.17 -0.93
N ARG A 345 61.90 7.47 0.21
CA ARG A 345 62.98 7.68 1.19
C ARG A 345 64.37 7.33 0.65
N ARG A 346 64.47 6.30 -0.20
CA ARG A 346 65.75 5.83 -0.77
C ARG A 346 66.34 6.73 -1.85
N LYS A 347 65.60 7.73 -2.34
CA LYS A 347 66.07 8.72 -3.32
C LYS A 347 66.56 10.04 -2.69
N VAL A 348 66.56 10.14 -1.36
CA VAL A 348 66.93 11.36 -0.60
C VAL A 348 68.23 11.15 0.22
N GLN A 349 68.84 9.96 0.12
CA GLN A 349 70.25 9.73 0.44
C GLN A 349 71.00 9.52 -0.86
#